data_AF-A0A7V3K4X7-F1
#
_entry.id   AF-A0A7V3K4X7-F1
#
_cell.length_a   1.000
_cell.length_b   1.000
_cell.length_c   1.000
_cell.angle_alpha   90.00
_cell.angle_beta   90.00
_cell.angle_gamma   90.00
#
_symmetry.space_group_name_H-M   'P 1'
#
loop_
_entity.id
_entity.type
_entity.pdbx_description
1 polymer ?
#
loop_
_entity_poly.entity_id
_entity_poly.type
_entity_poly.pdbx_seq_one_letter_code
_entity_poly.pdbx_strand_id
1 'polypeptide(L)' 'MRRPLPQVGRGRVLVDWVTESLREAILQGYFEPGERLDQDSIAEDLEVSRTPVREAIRVL' A
#
# COMPACT_ATOMS: atom_id res chain seq x y z
N MET A 1 15.19 -8.95 6.27
CA MET A 1 13.74 -8.94 6.56
C MET A 1 13.21 -7.61 6.06
N ARG A 2 12.25 -7.60 5.12
CA ARG A 2 11.59 -6.35 4.70
C ARG A 2 10.80 -5.82 5.90
N ARG A 3 10.86 -4.50 6.14
CA ARG A 3 10.11 -3.85 7.23
C ARG A 3 8.61 -3.89 6.88
N PRO A 4 7.67 -3.93 7.83
CA PRO A 4 6.25 -3.81 7.49
C PRO A 4 5.94 -2.47 6.80
N LEU A 5 4.91 -2.48 5.95
CA LEU A 5 4.41 -1.27 5.29
C LEU A 5 3.97 -0.22 6.32
N PRO A 6 4.24 1.07 6.07
CA PRO A 6 3.75 2.14 6.92
C PRO A 6 2.22 2.17 6.89
N GLN A 7 1.61 2.21 8.07
CA GLN A 7 0.16 2.32 8.23
C GLN A 7 -0.18 3.72 8.72
N VAL A 8 -0.75 4.56 7.85
CA VAL A 8 -1.25 5.88 8.24
C VAL A 8 -2.59 5.73 8.99
N GLY A 9 -3.10 6.78 9.63
CA GLY A 9 -4.39 6.69 10.35
C GLY A 9 -5.52 6.24 9.42
N ARG A 10 -6.33 5.24 9.82
CA ARG A 10 -7.47 4.77 9.01
C ARG A 10 -8.50 5.88 8.82
N GLY A 11 -8.55 6.44 7.61
CA GLY A 11 -9.61 7.32 7.16
C GLY A 11 -10.94 6.58 6.98
N ARG A 12 -12.01 7.30 6.64
CA ARG A 12 -13.37 6.72 6.52
C ARG A 12 -13.51 5.68 5.40
N VAL A 13 -12.61 5.68 4.41
CA VAL A 13 -12.65 4.79 3.24
C VAL A 13 -11.38 3.95 3.19
N LEU A 14 -11.55 2.63 3.06
CA LEU A 14 -10.43 1.67 3.09
C LEU A 14 -9.46 1.88 1.92
N VAL A 15 -9.96 2.19 0.73
CA VAL A 15 -9.13 2.47 -0.46
C VAL A 15 -8.25 3.69 -0.25
N ASP A 16 -8.79 4.77 0.32
CA ASP A 16 -8.02 5.99 0.60
C ASP A 16 -6.90 5.70 1.60
N TRP A 17 -7.20 4.92 2.65
CA TRP A 17 -6.20 4.51 3.63
C TRP A 17 -5.08 3.66 3.01
N VAL A 18 -5.40 2.70 2.14
CA VAL A 18 -4.40 1.90 1.42
C VAL A 18 -3.58 2.79 0.48
N THR A 19 -4.23 3.71 -0.23
CA THR A 19 -3.57 4.66 -1.15
C THR A 19 -2.54 5.50 -0.42
N GLU A 20 -2.91 6.05 0.73
CA GLU A 20 -2.00 6.90 1.51
C GLU A 20 -0.87 6.10 2.15
N SER A 21 -1.16 4.88 2.63
CA SER A 21 -0.13 3.95 3.14
C SER A 21 0.90 3.60 2.05
N LEU A 22 0.43 3.33 0.83
CA LEU A 22 1.31 3.08 -0.32
C LEU A 22 2.09 4.32 -0.76
N ARG A 23 1.45 5.50 -0.76
CA ARG A 23 2.13 6.78 -1.05
C ARG A 23 3.28 7.01 -0.09
N GLU A 24 3.04 6.86 1.20
CA GLU A 24 4.06 7.03 2.24
C GLU A 24 5.19 6.00 2.06
N ALA A 25 4.86 4.75 1.75
CA ALA A 25 5.85 3.71 1.48
C ALA A 25 6.77 4.07 0.29
N ILE A 26 6.19 4.56 -0.82
CA ILE A 26 6.96 5.01 -1.99
C ILE A 26 7.87 6.19 -1.63
N LEU A 27 7.35 7.18 -0.91
CA LEU A 27 8.13 8.36 -0.50
C LEU A 27 9.27 8.01 0.48
N GLN A 28 9.07 7.00 1.33
CA GLN A 28 10.10 6.48 2.22
C GLN A 28 11.11 5.56 1.52
N GLY A 29 10.95 5.29 0.21
CA GLY A 29 11.82 4.40 -0.54
C GLY A 29 11.65 2.92 -0.16
N TYR A 30 10.49 2.53 0.36
CA TYR A 30 10.17 1.14 0.64
C TYR A 30 10.18 0.28 -0.62
N PHE A 31 9.69 0.84 -1.72
CA PHE A 31 9.74 0.26 -3.05
C PHE A 31 10.82 0.96 -3.87
N GLU A 32 11.66 0.19 -4.56
CA GLU A 32 12.65 0.76 -5.47
C GLU A 32 11.98 1.32 -6.74
N PRO A 33 12.54 2.38 -7.38
CA PRO A 33 12.04 2.86 -8.65
C PRO A 33 12.02 1.74 -9.71
N GLY A 34 10.84 1.49 -10.29
CA GLY A 34 10.63 0.41 -11.26
C GLY A 34 10.37 -0.96 -10.62
N GLU A 35 10.39 -1.08 -9.29
CA GLU A 35 9.93 -2.27 -8.60
C GLU A 35 8.44 -2.51 -8.87
N ARG A 36 8.10 -3.76 -9.18
CA ARG A 36 6.71 -4.17 -9.38
C ARG A 36 6.00 -4.25 -8.02
N LEU A 37 4.91 -3.52 -7.87
CA LEU A 37 4.04 -3.61 -6.70
C LEU A 37 3.27 -4.95 -6.71
N ASP A 38 3.62 -5.85 -5.80
CA ASP A 38 2.91 -7.12 -5.62
C ASP A 38 1.64 -6.92 -4.77
N GLN A 39 0.47 -7.03 -5.42
CA GLN A 39 -0.81 -6.78 -4.77
C GLN A 39 -1.13 -7.79 -3.66
N ASP A 40 -0.68 -9.04 -3.80
CA ASP A 40 -0.94 -10.10 -2.84
C ASP A 40 -0.12 -9.84 -1.57
N SER A 41 1.18 -9.53 -1.74
CA SER A 41 2.07 -9.18 -0.62
C SER A 41 1.62 -7.91 0.10
N ILE A 42 1.24 -6.87 -0.64
CA ILE A 42 0.75 -5.61 -0.05
C ILE A 42 -0.54 -5.84 0.73
N ALA A 43 -1.44 -6.68 0.22
CA ALA A 43 -2.70 -6.99 0.89
C ALA A 43 -2.46 -7.74 2.21
N GLU A 44 -1.50 -8.66 2.22
CA GLU A 44 -1.07 -9.37 3.44
C GLU A 44 -0.46 -8.40 4.45
N ASP A 45 0.49 -7.55 4.03
CA ASP A 45 1.18 -6.57 4.89
C ASP A 45 0.22 -5.54 5.53
N LEU A 46 -0.84 -5.17 4.81
CA LEU A 46 -1.84 -4.21 5.28
C LEU A 46 -3.07 -4.86 5.91
N GLU A 47 -3.12 -6.20 6.00
CA GLU A 47 -4.24 -6.99 6.52
C GLU A 47 -5.59 -6.65 5.86
N VAL A 48 -5.59 -6.52 4.53
CA VAL A 48 -6.78 -6.21 3.73
C VAL A 48 -6.97 -7.21 2.60
N SER A 49 -8.13 -7.17 1.94
CA SER A 49 -8.31 -7.91 0.70
C SER A 49 -7.58 -7.24 -0.47
N ARG A 50 -7.41 -7.96 -1.57
CA ARG A 50 -6.71 -7.46 -2.77
C ARG A 50 -7.46 -6.38 -3.53
N THR A 51 -8.78 -6.35 -3.42
CA THR A 51 -9.63 -5.35 -4.09
C THR A 51 -9.22 -3.91 -3.75
N PRO A 52 -9.18 -3.47 -2.48
CA PRO A 52 -8.77 -2.11 -2.15
C PRO A 52 -7.32 -1.80 -2.55
N VAL A 53 -6.41 -2.78 -2.51
CA VAL A 53 -5.02 -2.62 -3.00
C VAL A 53 -4.97 -2.33 -4.49
N ARG A 54 -5.73 -3.11 -5.29
CA ARG A 54 -5.83 -2.89 -6.73
C ARG A 54 -6.40 -1.51 -7.06
N GLU A 55 -7.45 -1.10 -6.37
CA GLU A 55 -8.06 0.23 -6.60
C GLU A 55 -7.13 1.36 -6.17
N ALA A 56 -6.41 1.21 -5.05
CA ALA A 56 -5.40 2.18 -4.61
C ALA A 56 -4.28 2.35 -5.65
N ILE A 57 -3.77 1.26 -6.21
CA ILE A 57 -2.73 1.31 -7.25
C ILE A 57 -3.23 2.00 -8.54
N ARG A 58 -4.52 1.92 -8.86
CA ARG A 58 -5.08 2.60 -10.06
C ARG A 58 -5.10 4.12 -9.94
N VAL A 59 -5.07 4.66 -8.72
CA VAL A 59 -5.18 6.10 -8.45
C VAL A 59 -3.87 6.73 -7.98
N LEU A 60 -2.79 5.94 -7.86
CA LEU A 60 -1.42 6.39 -7.61
C LEU A 60 -0.72 6.78 -8.92
#